data_AF-A0A1G6SP89-F1
#
_entry.id   AF-A0A1G6SP89-F1
#
_cell.length_a   1.000
_cell.length_b   1.000
_cell.length_c   1.000
_cell.angle_alpha   90.00
_cell.angle_beta   90.00
_cell.angle_gamma   90.00
#
_symmetry.space_group_name_H-M   'P 1'
#
loop_
_entity.id
_entity.type
_entity.pdbx_description
1 polymer ?
#
loop_
_entity_poly.entity_id
_entity_poly.type
_entity_poly.pdbx_seq_one_letter_code
_entity_poly.pdbx_strand_id
1 'polypeptide(L)' 'MSYAGPILLMALAGILLGGSLSLRKSEKYAASIVLAVVAVAAFLGGVYLIYG' A
#
# COMPACT_ATOMS: atom_id res chain seq x y z
N MET A 1 -2.65 15.64 -18.31
CA MET A 1 -1.95 14.70 -17.42
C MET A 1 -2.99 13.97 -16.58
N SER A 2 -3.16 12.66 -16.77
CA SER A 2 -4.11 11.88 -15.98
C SER A 2 -3.41 11.33 -14.73
N TYR A 3 -3.51 12.07 -13.64
CA TYR A 3 -3.00 11.64 -12.33
C TYR A 3 -3.89 10.59 -11.65
N ALA A 4 -4.97 10.16 -12.32
CA ALA A 4 -5.93 9.20 -11.77
C ALA A 4 -5.27 7.86 -11.41
N GLY A 5 -4.37 7.33 -12.25
CA GLY A 5 -3.68 6.07 -12.00
C GLY A 5 -2.85 6.07 -10.72
N PRO A 6 -1.86 6.99 -10.58
CA PRO A 6 -1.02 7.07 -9.40
C PRO A 6 -1.78 7.36 -8.10
N ILE A 7 -2.81 8.23 -8.15
CA ILE A 7 -3.66 8.53 -6.99
C ILE A 7 -4.44 7.29 -6.55
N LEU A 8 -4.97 6.51 -7.49
CA LEU A 8 -5.64 5.24 -7.19
C LEU A 8 -4.69 4.24 -6.55
N LEU A 9 -3.44 4.22 -7.01
CA LEU A 9 -2.37 3.35 -6.51
C LEU A 9 -1.99 3.69 -5.06
N MET A 10 -1.90 4.99 -4.73
CA MET A 10 -1.69 5.44 -3.35
C MET A 10 -2.90 5.14 -2.44
N ALA A 11 -4.13 5.27 -2.95
CA ALA A 11 -5.33 4.91 -2.20
C ALA A 11 -5.38 3.40 -1.90
N LEU A 12 -5.05 2.56 -2.88
CA LEU A 12 -4.92 1.11 -2.72
C LEU A 12 -3.84 0.74 -1.70
N ALA A 13 -2.69 1.43 -1.72
CA ALA A 13 -1.64 1.24 -0.73
C ALA A 13 -2.14 1.49 0.71
N GLY A 14 -2.95 2.54 0.93
CA GLY A 14 -3.58 2.80 2.21
C GLY A 14 -4.50 1.66 2.68
N ILE A 15 -5.31 1.11 1.76
CA ILE A 15 -6.20 -0.03 2.05
C ILE A 15 -5.40 -1.28 2.41
N LEU A 16 -4.32 -1.56 1.66
CA LEU A 16 -3.42 -2.69 1.94
C LEU A 16 -2.74 -2.55 3.31
N LEU A 17 -2.32 -1.33 3.67
CA LEU A 17 -1.75 -1.06 4.98
C LEU A 17 -2.79 -1.29 6.10
N GLY A 18 -4.03 -0.87 5.92
CA GLY A 18 -5.14 -1.18 6.83
C GLY A 18 -5.41 -2.69 6.96
N GLY A 19 -5.36 -3.41 5.83
CA GLY A 19 -5.43 -4.87 5.81
C GLY A 19 -4.29 -5.54 6.58
N SER A 20 -3.10 -4.94 6.59
CA SER A 20 -1.93 -5.48 7.31
C SER A 20 -2.13 -5.43 8.82
N LEU A 21 -2.74 -4.35 9.31
CA LEU A 21 -3.10 -4.19 10.72
C LEU A 21 -4.19 -5.18 11.13
N SER A 22 -5.15 -5.45 10.24
CA SER A 22 -6.17 -6.49 10.45
C SER A 22 -5.55 -7.88 10.55
N LEU A 23 -4.64 -8.24 9.64
CA LEU A 23 -3.90 -9.51 9.64
C LEU A 23 -3.07 -9.70 10.91
N ARG A 24 -2.45 -8.63 11.41
CA ARG A 24 -1.72 -8.64 12.67
C ARG A 24 -2.61 -8.97 13.87
N LYS A 25 -3.85 -8.48 13.89
CA LYS A 25 -4.84 -8.80 14.94
C LYS A 25 -5.31 -10.25 14.90
N SER A 26 -5.28 -10.89 13.73
CA SER A 26 -5.60 -12.32 13.56
C SER A 26 -4.38 -13.25 13.72
N GLU A 27 -3.31 -12.79 14.37
CA GLU A 27 -2.07 -13.56 14.61
C GLU A 27 -1.34 -14.02 13.33
N LYS A 28 -1.74 -13.51 12.16
CA LYS A 28 -1.11 -13.80 10.86
C LYS A 28 0.08 -12.87 10.62
N TYR A 29 1.05 -12.93 11.53
CA TYR A 29 2.18 -12.00 11.56
C TYR A 29 2.98 -11.98 10.25
N ALA A 30 3.30 -13.14 9.68
CA ALA A 30 4.03 -13.23 8.42
C ALA A 30 3.30 -12.51 7.27
N ALA A 31 2.00 -12.78 7.11
CA ALA A 31 1.18 -12.14 6.09
C ALA A 31 1.04 -10.62 6.33
N SER A 32 0.98 -10.18 7.59
CA SER A 32 0.92 -8.75 7.92
C SER A 32 2.18 -8.00 7.49
N ILE A 33 3.36 -8.59 7.68
CA ILE A 33 4.64 -7.97 7.31
C ILE A 33 4.75 -7.88 5.79
N VAL A 34 4.44 -8.97 5.08
CA VAL A 34 4.45 -8.97 3.61
C VAL A 34 3.50 -7.91 3.06
N LEU A 35 2.27 -7.83 3.58
CA LEU A 35 1.29 -6.87 3.12
C LEU A 35 1.70 -5.42 3.42
N ALA A 36 2.34 -5.17 4.57
CA ALA A 36 2.88 -3.85 4.91
C ALA A 36 4.01 -3.44 3.96
N VAL A 37 4.94 -4.35 3.62
CA VAL A 37 6.01 -4.07 2.66
C VAL A 37 5.45 -3.77 1.27
N VAL A 38 4.47 -4.55 0.81
CA VAL A 38 3.80 -4.33 -0.48
C VAL A 38 3.06 -2.99 -0.51
N ALA A 39 2.35 -2.65 0.57
CA ALA A 39 1.66 -1.37 0.70
C ALA A 39 2.65 -0.19 0.62
N VAL A 40 3.77 -0.25 1.32
CA VAL A 40 4.80 0.80 1.29
C VAL A 40 5.42 0.93 -0.11
N ALA A 41 5.76 -0.19 -0.75
CA ALA A 41 6.31 -0.18 -2.10
C ALA A 41 5.32 0.40 -3.12
N ALA A 42 4.04 0.03 -3.05
CA ALA A 42 2.98 0.58 -3.89
C ALA A 42 2.81 2.10 -3.66
N PHE A 43 2.84 2.56 -2.41
CA PHE A 43 2.74 3.98 -2.09
C PHE A 43 3.92 4.77 -2.69
N LEU A 44 5.15 4.30 -2.46
CA LEU A 44 6.36 4.94 -3.00
C LEU A 44 6.38 4.95 -4.53
N GLY A 45 5.94 3.86 -5.17
CA GLY A 45 5.76 3.80 -6.61
C GLY A 45 4.73 4.81 -7.13
N GLY A 46 3.61 4.96 -6.43
CA GLY A 46 2.59 5.98 -6.73
C GLY A 46 3.14 7.41 -6.59
N VAL A 47 3.89 7.69 -5.51
CA VAL A 47 4.54 8.99 -5.30
C VAL A 47 5.56 9.28 -6.41
N TYR A 48 6.40 8.32 -6.76
CA TYR A 48 7.38 8.47 -7.83
C TYR A 48 6.71 8.77 -9.18
N LEU A 49 5.60 8.11 -9.51
CA LEU A 49 4.87 8.36 -10.76
C LEU A 49 4.18 9.74 -10.82
N ILE A 50 3.99 10.43 -9.69
CA ILE A 50 3.41 11.78 -9.64
C ILE A 50 4.52 12.85 -9.67
N TYR A 51 5.60 12.62 -8.93
CA TYR A 51 6.61 13.65 -8.64
C TYR A 51 7.99 13.40 -9.26
N GLY A 52 8.26 12.20 -9.77
CA GLY A 52 9.49 11.82 -10.47
C GLY A 52 9.31 11.81 -11.99
#